data_AF-A0A7Y7E8W1-F1
#
_entry.id   AF-A0A7Y7E8W1-F1
#
_cell.length_a   1.000
_cell.length_b   1.000
_cell.length_c   1.000
_cell.angle_alpha   90.00
_cell.angle_beta   90.00
_cell.angle_gamma   90.00
#
_symmetry.space_group_name_H-M   'P 1'
#
loop_
_entity.id
_entity.type
_entity.pdbx_description
1 polymer ?
#
loop_
_entity_poly.entity_id
_entity_poly.type
_entity_poly.pdbx_seq_one_letter_code
_entity_poly.pdbx_strand_id
1 'polypeptide(L)'
;MARPDKPVNLAEKLEKLEELDAYWTPRTVMEVNGLELKVSRFKGEFVWHSHTEGDELFLVLRGTLTIELRDRDAVRLGPGELFVVPKGVEHRPVTPEGCDVVLLDPEGALNTGDAGGALTRDAEWL
;
A
#
# COMPACT_ATOMS: atom_id res chain seq x y z
N MET A 1 -1.23 0.44 19.14
CA MET A 1 -2.42 1.22 19.56
C MET A 1 -3.61 0.27 19.62
N ALA A 2 -4.66 0.57 20.38
CA ALA A 2 -5.91 -0.21 20.32
C ALA A 2 -6.67 0.13 19.03
N ARG A 3 -7.37 -0.85 18.44
CA ARG A 3 -8.20 -0.66 17.24
C ARG A 3 -9.21 0.48 17.46
N PRO A 4 -9.52 1.29 16.42
CA PRO A 4 -10.50 2.35 16.53
C PRO A 4 -11.88 1.82 16.98
N ASP A 5 -12.54 2.57 17.88
CA ASP A 5 -13.89 2.29 18.38
C ASP A 5 -15.00 3.07 17.62
N LYS A 6 -14.60 3.80 16.57
CA LYS A 6 -15.46 4.60 15.69
C LYS A 6 -15.21 4.24 14.22
N PRO A 7 -16.17 4.54 13.32
CA PRO A 7 -15.94 4.40 11.89
C PRO A 7 -14.71 5.17 11.43
N VAL A 8 -13.91 4.55 10.57
CA VAL A 8 -12.76 5.18 9.92
C VAL A 8 -13.20 5.67 8.54
N ASN A 9 -13.08 6.96 8.30
CA ASN A 9 -13.30 7.56 6.99
C ASN A 9 -12.00 7.61 6.19
N LEU A 10 -11.91 6.83 5.11
CA LEU A 10 -10.69 6.77 4.29
C LEU A 10 -10.38 8.10 3.59
N ALA A 11 -11.40 8.88 3.22
CA ALA A 11 -11.20 10.19 2.59
C ALA A 11 -10.50 11.17 3.55
N GLU A 12 -10.96 11.26 4.81
CA GLU A 12 -10.32 12.09 5.84
C GLU A 12 -8.87 11.65 6.12
N LYS A 13 -8.60 10.34 6.10
CA LYS A 13 -7.24 9.81 6.30
C LYS A 13 -6.33 10.18 5.11
N LEU A 14 -6.83 10.12 3.89
CA LEU A 14 -6.09 10.52 2.68
C LEU A 14 -5.85 12.03 2.59
N GLU A 15 -6.80 12.86 3.04
CA GLU A 15 -6.62 14.30 3.20
C GLU A 15 -5.49 14.61 4.18
N LYS A 16 -5.47 13.95 5.35
CA LYS A 16 -4.37 14.09 6.31
C LYS A 16 -3.01 13.69 5.73
N LEU A 17 -2.95 12.68 4.85
CA LEU A 17 -1.71 12.33 4.14
C LEU A 17 -1.31 13.38 3.09
N GLU A 18 -2.28 14.09 2.49
CA GLU A 18 -2.03 15.25 1.61
C GLU A 18 -1.28 16.34 2.34
N GLU A 19 -1.79 16.72 3.52
CA GLU A 19 -1.28 17.83 4.31
C GLU A 19 0.16 17.58 4.77
N LEU A 20 0.54 16.32 4.92
CA LEU A 20 1.87 15.88 5.30
C LEU A 20 2.82 15.67 4.11
N ASP A 21 2.35 15.86 2.86
CA ASP A 21 3.07 15.54 1.62
C ASP A 21 3.68 14.11 1.64
N ALA A 22 2.96 13.17 2.26
CA ALA A 22 3.47 11.87 2.65
C ALA A 22 3.27 10.81 1.56
N TYR A 23 4.13 10.84 0.53
CA TYR A 23 4.15 9.79 -0.49
C TYR A 23 4.87 8.52 -0.03
N TRP A 24 4.45 7.37 -0.55
CA TRP A 24 5.04 6.05 -0.29
C TRP A 24 5.13 5.69 1.20
N THR A 25 4.28 6.32 2.00
CA THR A 25 4.29 6.23 3.45
C THR A 25 2.95 5.63 3.88
N PRO A 26 2.77 4.31 3.73
CA PRO A 26 1.52 3.67 4.11
C PRO A 26 1.32 3.80 5.62
N ARG A 27 0.05 3.98 6.01
CA ARG A 27 -0.34 4.08 7.41
C ARG A 27 -1.47 3.15 7.76
N THR A 28 -1.32 2.40 8.83
CA THR A 28 -2.37 1.53 9.37
C THR A 28 -3.54 2.38 9.87
N VAL A 29 -4.74 2.04 9.41
CA VAL A 29 -5.99 2.68 9.85
C VAL A 29 -6.94 1.69 10.52
N MET A 30 -6.75 0.39 10.31
CA MET A 30 -7.52 -0.67 10.94
C MET A 30 -6.69 -1.97 10.97
N GLU A 31 -7.02 -2.85 11.90
CA GLU A 31 -6.46 -4.20 11.96
C GLU A 31 -7.60 -5.21 12.17
N VAL A 32 -7.57 -6.31 11.44
CA VAL A 32 -8.55 -7.39 11.55
C VAL A 32 -7.86 -8.73 11.37
N ASN A 33 -7.95 -9.59 12.39
CA ASN A 33 -7.42 -10.96 12.35
C ASN A 33 -5.93 -11.05 11.95
N GLY A 34 -5.09 -10.14 12.42
CA GLY A 34 -3.65 -10.11 12.08
C GLY A 34 -3.34 -9.57 10.69
N LEU A 35 -4.32 -8.94 10.02
CA LEU A 35 -4.12 -8.16 8.80
C LEU A 35 -4.27 -6.68 9.13
N GLU A 36 -3.39 -5.86 8.55
CA GLU A 36 -3.45 -4.41 8.66
C GLU A 36 -4.01 -3.80 7.38
N LEU A 37 -5.07 -3.01 7.52
CA LEU A 37 -5.58 -2.18 6.44
C LEU A 37 -4.86 -0.83 6.51
N LYS A 38 -4.11 -0.51 5.46
CA LYS A 38 -3.31 0.71 5.37
C LYS A 38 -3.86 1.62 4.27
N VAL A 39 -3.68 2.92 4.42
CA VAL A 39 -3.90 3.90 3.34
C VAL A 39 -2.58 4.54 2.95
N SER A 40 -2.40 4.82 1.66
CA SER A 40 -1.21 5.51 1.17
C SER A 40 -1.49 6.33 -0.07
N ARG A 41 -0.60 7.29 -0.32
CA ARG A 41 -0.54 8.08 -1.55
C ARG A 41 0.73 7.75 -2.27
N PHE A 42 0.62 7.37 -3.52
CA PHE A 42 1.74 6.96 -4.36
C PHE A 42 1.97 7.99 -5.47
N LYS A 43 3.23 8.17 -5.87
CA LYS A 43 3.61 9.03 -7.00
C LYS A 43 4.95 8.63 -7.58
N GLY A 44 5.02 8.51 -8.89
CA GLY A 44 6.21 8.02 -9.60
C GLY A 44 6.35 6.51 -9.52
N GLU A 45 7.59 6.03 -9.37
CA GLU A 45 7.92 4.61 -9.31
C GLU A 45 8.40 4.25 -7.90
N PHE A 46 7.96 3.10 -7.40
CA PHE A 46 8.51 2.53 -6.18
C PHE A 46 9.72 1.62 -6.48
N VAL A 47 10.28 1.00 -5.44
CA VAL A 47 11.35 0.03 -5.58
C VAL A 47 10.78 -1.35 -5.97
N TRP A 48 11.56 -2.13 -6.70
CA TRP A 48 11.31 -3.57 -6.82
C TRP A 48 11.49 -4.21 -5.44
N HIS A 49 10.51 -5.01 -5.03
CA HIS A 49 10.54 -5.69 -3.73
C HIS A 49 9.66 -6.93 -3.73
N SER A 50 9.84 -7.78 -2.72
CA SER A 50 8.99 -8.93 -2.46
C SER A 50 8.60 -9.03 -0.98
N HIS A 51 7.39 -9.52 -0.71
CA HIS A 51 6.93 -9.82 0.64
C HIS A 51 7.07 -11.31 0.90
N THR A 52 8.03 -11.71 1.73
CA THR A 52 8.31 -13.13 2.02
C THR A 52 7.35 -13.74 3.03
N GLU A 53 6.57 -12.92 3.74
CA GLU A 53 5.75 -13.38 4.86
C GLU A 53 4.28 -13.57 4.50
N GLY A 54 3.74 -12.81 3.53
CA GLY A 54 2.36 -12.95 3.07
C GLY A 54 2.07 -12.23 1.76
N ASP A 55 0.83 -12.34 1.34
CA ASP A 55 0.30 -11.63 0.18
C ASP A 55 0.11 -10.14 0.49
N GLU A 56 0.13 -9.31 -0.54
CA GLU A 56 -0.23 -7.90 -0.44
C GLU A 56 -1.37 -7.59 -1.42
N LEU A 57 -2.46 -7.03 -0.90
CA LEU A 57 -3.58 -6.55 -1.70
C LEU A 57 -3.47 -5.05 -1.93
N PHE A 58 -3.71 -4.64 -3.17
CA PHE A 58 -3.89 -3.25 -3.58
C PHE A 58 -5.36 -3.02 -3.95
N LEU A 59 -5.95 -1.93 -3.47
CA LEU A 59 -7.22 -1.39 -3.94
C LEU A 59 -7.03 0.08 -4.29
N VAL A 60 -7.27 0.46 -5.55
CA VAL A 60 -7.14 1.85 -5.99
C VAL A 60 -8.42 2.61 -5.66
N LEU A 61 -8.30 3.73 -4.94
CA LEU A 61 -9.40 4.64 -4.64
C LEU A 61 -9.47 5.82 -5.61
N ARG A 62 -8.32 6.33 -6.05
CA ARG A 62 -8.19 7.44 -7.00
C ARG A 62 -6.94 7.28 -7.85
N GLY A 63 -6.99 7.73 -9.10
CA GLY A 63 -5.84 7.69 -10.01
C GLY A 63 -5.69 6.34 -10.72
N THR A 64 -4.47 5.99 -11.10
CA THR A 64 -4.17 4.71 -11.75
C THR A 64 -2.87 4.16 -11.20
N LEU A 65 -2.83 2.84 -11.00
CA LEU A 65 -1.66 2.11 -10.56
C LEU A 65 -1.32 1.02 -11.57
N THR A 66 -0.04 0.88 -11.91
CA THR A 66 0.48 -0.27 -12.62
C THR A 66 1.35 -1.07 -11.67
N ILE A 67 1.05 -2.35 -11.48
CA ILE A 67 1.92 -3.29 -10.78
C ILE A 67 2.74 -4.02 -11.83
N GLU A 68 4.02 -3.67 -11.94
CA GLU A 68 4.97 -4.44 -12.74
C GLU A 68 5.37 -5.70 -11.98
N LEU A 69 5.49 -6.80 -12.72
CA LEU A 69 5.76 -8.14 -12.19
C LEU A 69 6.94 -8.72 -12.96
N ARG A 70 7.82 -9.47 -12.30
CA ARG A 70 8.96 -10.11 -12.99
C ARG A 70 8.57 -11.34 -13.80
N ASP A 71 7.55 -12.04 -13.34
CA ASP A 71 7.17 -13.37 -13.82
C ASP A 71 6.13 -13.33 -14.94
N ARG A 72 5.48 -12.18 -15.18
CA ARG A 72 4.39 -12.02 -16.14
C ARG A 72 4.15 -10.56 -16.50
N ASP A 73 3.16 -10.34 -17.37
CA ASP A 73 2.74 -9.00 -17.79
C ASP A 73 2.26 -8.15 -16.61
N ALA A 74 2.53 -6.84 -16.71
CA ALA A 74 2.10 -5.86 -15.73
C ALA A 74 0.56 -5.77 -15.65
N VAL A 75 0.06 -5.51 -14.45
CA VAL A 75 -1.37 -5.35 -14.18
C VAL A 75 -1.68 -3.89 -13.94
N ARG A 76 -2.65 -3.34 -14.68
CA ARG A 76 -3.12 -1.96 -14.52
C ARG A 76 -4.43 -1.93 -13.76
N LEU A 77 -4.53 -1.01 -12.79
CA LEU A 77 -5.66 -0.82 -11.91
C LEU A 77 -6.13 0.63 -11.96
N GLY A 78 -7.44 0.82 -12.08
CA GLY A 78 -8.16 2.06 -11.90
C GLY A 78 -9.03 2.05 -10.63
N PRO A 79 -9.75 3.15 -10.36
CA PRO A 79 -10.55 3.27 -9.15
C PRO A 79 -11.60 2.15 -8.99
N GLY A 80 -11.65 1.55 -7.81
CA GLY A 80 -12.53 0.42 -7.48
C GLY A 80 -12.00 -0.95 -7.88
N GLU A 81 -10.84 -1.02 -8.54
CA GLU A 81 -10.19 -2.27 -8.92
C GLU A 81 -9.20 -2.73 -7.85
N LEU A 82 -9.11 -4.04 -7.67
CA LEU A 82 -8.28 -4.69 -6.67
C LEU A 82 -7.39 -5.77 -7.30
N PHE A 83 -6.21 -5.95 -6.73
CA PHE A 83 -5.25 -6.96 -7.16
C PHE A 83 -4.44 -7.45 -5.96
N VAL A 84 -4.14 -8.74 -5.96
CA VAL A 84 -3.27 -9.36 -4.96
C VAL A 84 -1.95 -9.73 -5.63
N VAL A 85 -0.85 -9.25 -5.04
CA VAL A 85 0.48 -9.78 -5.32
C VAL A 85 0.72 -10.94 -4.37
N PRO A 86 0.86 -12.18 -4.88
CA PRO A 86 1.12 -13.33 -4.04
C PRO A 86 2.47 -13.22 -3.32
N LYS A 87 2.55 -13.80 -2.11
CA LYS A 87 3.76 -13.96 -1.32
C LYS A 87 4.95 -14.40 -2.17
N GLY A 88 6.07 -13.69 -2.03
CA GLY A 88 7.34 -13.96 -2.69
C GLY A 88 7.42 -13.54 -4.17
N VAL A 89 6.36 -12.97 -4.75
CA VAL A 89 6.42 -12.42 -6.11
C VAL A 89 7.07 -11.03 -6.06
N GLU A 90 8.19 -10.89 -6.78
CA GLU A 90 8.86 -9.60 -6.94
C GLU A 90 8.03 -8.68 -7.84
N HIS A 91 7.73 -7.49 -7.34
CA HIS A 91 6.87 -6.54 -8.03
C HIS A 91 7.32 -5.09 -7.81
N ARG A 92 6.82 -4.18 -8.65
CA ARG A 92 7.08 -2.74 -8.55
C ARG A 92 5.82 -1.93 -8.86
N PRO A 93 5.26 -1.22 -7.86
CA PRO A 93 4.20 -0.23 -8.05
C PRO A 93 4.69 1.00 -8.86
N VAL A 94 3.94 1.38 -9.89
CA VAL A 94 4.24 2.53 -10.77
C VAL A 94 2.99 3.36 -11.03
N THR A 95 3.07 4.67 -10.75
CA THR A 95 1.98 5.64 -10.94
C THR A 95 2.50 7.05 -11.24
N PRO A 96 2.75 7.41 -12.51
CA PRO A 96 3.37 8.69 -12.88
C PRO A 96 2.57 9.93 -12.39
N GLU A 97 1.24 9.89 -12.57
CA GLU A 97 0.33 10.97 -12.17
C GLU A 97 -0.08 10.90 -10.69
N GLY A 98 0.25 9.79 -10.02
CA GLY A 98 -0.12 9.50 -8.64
C GLY A 98 -1.45 8.78 -8.47
N CYS A 99 -1.59 8.09 -7.36
CA CYS A 99 -2.82 7.41 -6.96
C CYS A 99 -2.96 7.31 -5.44
N ASP A 100 -4.20 7.16 -4.99
CA ASP A 100 -4.51 6.85 -3.60
C ASP A 100 -4.96 5.40 -3.51
N VAL A 101 -4.41 4.67 -2.54
CA VAL A 101 -4.62 3.24 -2.40
C VAL A 101 -4.97 2.84 -0.98
N VAL A 102 -5.71 1.75 -0.88
CA VAL A 102 -5.76 0.91 0.31
C VAL A 102 -4.86 -0.28 0.08
N LEU A 103 -4.06 -0.61 1.09
CA LEU A 103 -3.27 -1.84 1.15
C LEU A 103 -3.85 -2.75 2.23
N LEU A 104 -3.73 -4.06 2.04
CA LEU A 104 -3.99 -5.06 3.07
C LEU A 104 -2.86 -6.08 3.05
N ASP A 105 -2.15 -6.20 4.17
CA ASP A 105 -1.01 -7.10 4.34
C ASP A 105 -0.98 -7.66 5.78
N PRO A 106 -0.12 -8.66 6.06
CA PRO A 106 0.07 -9.14 7.43
C PRO A 106 0.57 -8.04 8.38
N GLU A 107 0.15 -8.13 9.64
CA GLU A 107 0.58 -7.21 10.69
C GLU A 107 2.10 -7.04 10.75
N GLY A 108 2.57 -5.79 10.73
CA GLY A 108 3.98 -5.46 10.82
C GLY A 108 4.75 -5.61 9.51
N ALA A 109 4.09 -5.89 8.39
CA ALA A 109 4.73 -5.90 7.08
C ALA A 109 5.36 -4.54 6.75
N LEU A 110 6.64 -4.57 6.34
CA LEU A 110 7.36 -3.41 5.82
C LEU A 110 6.89 -3.10 4.41
N ASN A 111 6.69 -1.83 4.09
CA ASN A 111 6.23 -1.39 2.76
C ASN A 111 7.20 -1.73 1.61
N THR A 112 8.48 -1.95 1.90
CA THR A 112 9.49 -2.33 0.92
C THR A 112 9.80 -3.83 0.96
N GLY A 113 9.02 -4.63 1.68
CA GLY A 113 9.29 -6.06 1.86
C GLY A 113 10.75 -6.32 2.30
N ASP A 114 11.47 -7.08 1.49
CA ASP A 114 12.89 -7.45 1.68
C ASP A 114 13.93 -6.43 1.17
N ALA A 115 13.51 -5.38 0.45
CA ALA A 115 14.45 -4.50 -0.26
C ALA A 115 15.21 -3.50 0.65
N GLY A 116 14.62 -3.12 1.78
CA GLY A 116 15.19 -2.12 2.69
C GLY A 116 15.37 -0.72 2.05
N GLY A 117 16.19 0.13 2.69
CA GLY A 117 16.59 1.44 2.17
C GLY A 117 15.77 2.64 2.69
N ALA A 118 15.99 3.80 2.08
CA ALA A 118 15.43 5.08 2.57
C ALA A 118 13.91 5.20 2.46
N LEU A 119 13.28 4.35 1.63
CA LEU A 119 11.84 4.28 1.45
C LEU A 119 11.16 3.27 2.39
N THR A 120 11.92 2.48 3.16
CA THR A 120 11.37 1.54 4.13
C THR A 120 10.66 2.27 5.26
N ARG A 121 9.45 1.82 5.57
CA ARG A 121 8.59 2.30 6.63
C ARG A 121 8.06 1.09 7.39
N ASP A 122 8.11 1.20 8.71
CA ASP A 122 7.41 0.30 9.60
C ASP A 122 5.90 0.56 9.52
N ALA A 123 5.11 -0.40 9.99
CA ALA A 123 3.69 -0.21 10.20
C ALA A 123 3.44 0.87 11.25
N GLU A 124 3.03 2.07 10.80
CA GLU A 124 2.70 3.20 11.65
C GLU A 124 1.21 3.53 11.55
N TRP A 125 0.56 3.71 12.70
CA TRP A 125 -0.86 4.05 12.79
C TRP A 125 -1.11 5.54 12.49
N LEU A 126 -2.26 5.86 11.86
CA LEU A 126 -2.66 7.23 11.48
C LEU A 126 -3.78 7.86 12.32
#